data_AF-A0A3T0RTY4-F1
#
_entry.id   AF-A0A3T0RTY4-F1
#
_cell.length_a   1.000
_cell.length_b   1.000
_cell.length_c   1.000
_cell.angle_alpha   90.00
_cell.angle_beta   90.00
_cell.angle_gamma   90.00
#
_symmetry.space_group_name_H-M   'P 1'
#
loop_
_entity.id
_entity.type
_entity.pdbx_description
1 polymer ?
#
loop_
_entity_poly.entity_id
_entity_poly.type
_entity_poly.pdbx_seq_one_letter_code
_entity_poly.pdbx_strand_id
1 'polypeptide(L)'
;MNFLRRQYFIYPEIQKPLMMQTFVGLTFLSIIQMCGIYLAMKWMGQQVAADISLVVDYRVLGPWKNFLYMAIVLPMIFNLVIGIFIVLYTSNKFAGPLFRLEREIDRYLDGETDQIQVKFRTSDYLHSLASKINSIHQKAKRS
;
A
#
# COMPACT_ATOMS: atom_id res chain seq x y z
N MET A 1 -17.43 21.59 6.23
CA MET A 1 -17.30 20.37 5.40
C MET A 1 -16.36 19.41 6.13
N ASN A 2 -16.90 18.51 6.95
CA ASN A 2 -16.11 17.69 7.88
C ASN A 2 -15.50 16.49 7.16
N PHE A 3 -14.33 16.67 6.54
CA PHE A 3 -13.53 15.60 5.93
C PHE A 3 -13.06 14.54 6.94
N LEU A 4 -13.17 14.82 8.25
CA LEU A 4 -12.68 13.99 9.36
C LEU A 4 -13.64 12.88 9.81
N ARG A 5 -14.81 12.69 9.17
CA ARG A 5 -15.76 11.63 9.55
C ARG A 5 -15.65 10.35 8.72
N ARG A 6 -14.54 10.13 8.02
CA ARG A 6 -14.25 8.83 7.40
C ARG A 6 -13.21 8.12 8.26
N GLN A 7 -13.66 7.16 9.05
CA GLN A 7 -12.76 6.20 9.69
C GLN A 7 -12.16 5.32 8.59
N TYR A 8 -10.95 5.69 8.12
CA TYR A 8 -10.20 4.91 7.15
C TYR A 8 -9.74 3.56 7.72
N PHE A 9 -9.76 3.42 9.05
CA PHE A 9 -9.55 2.15 9.71
C PHE A 9 -10.88 1.53 10.10
N ILE A 10 -11.31 0.52 9.34
CA ILE A 10 -12.56 -0.22 9.59
C ILE A 10 -12.24 -1.51 10.38
N TYR A 11 -11.09 -2.17 10.08
CA TYR A 11 -10.55 -3.31 10.83
C TYR A 11 -9.08 -3.08 11.17
N PRO A 12 -8.77 -2.48 12.33
CA PRO A 12 -7.39 -2.25 12.71
C PRO A 12 -6.59 -3.55 12.85
N GLU A 13 -7.24 -4.68 13.18
CA GLU A 13 -6.59 -5.98 13.34
C GLU A 13 -5.96 -6.50 12.04
N ILE A 14 -6.59 -6.23 10.89
CA ILE A 14 -6.10 -6.63 9.57
C ILE A 14 -5.28 -5.51 8.93
N GLN A 15 -5.70 -4.26 9.12
CA GLN A 15 -5.06 -3.08 8.52
C GLN A 15 -3.68 -2.78 9.12
N LYS A 16 -3.49 -2.92 10.44
CA LYS A 16 -2.20 -2.67 11.10
C LYS A 16 -1.08 -3.59 10.62
N PRO A 17 -1.22 -4.93 10.57
CA PRO A 17 -0.14 -5.79 10.10
C PRO A 17 0.18 -5.55 8.63
N LEU A 18 -0.83 -5.31 7.78
CA LEU A 18 -0.62 -4.96 6.36
C LEU A 18 0.16 -3.64 6.19
N MET A 19 -0.18 -2.62 6.98
CA MET A 19 0.56 -1.36 6.99
C MET A 19 1.99 -1.54 7.48
N MET A 20 2.20 -2.31 8.54
CA MET A 20 3.52 -2.58 9.08
C MET A 20 4.40 -3.34 8.07
N GLN A 21 3.86 -4.40 7.46
CA GLN A 21 4.54 -5.17 6.41
C GLN A 21 4.92 -4.27 5.23
N THR A 22 4.02 -3.39 4.80
CA THR A 22 4.30 -2.51 3.67
C THR A 22 5.31 -1.42 4.05
N PHE A 23 5.24 -0.89 5.26
CA PHE A 23 6.23 0.08 5.76
C PHE A 23 7.63 -0.53 5.83
N VAL A 24 7.76 -1.75 6.36
CA VAL A 24 9.01 -2.50 6.37
C VAL A 24 9.51 -2.75 4.94
N GLY A 25 8.62 -3.19 4.04
CA GLY A 25 8.95 -3.42 2.63
C GLY A 25 9.45 -2.15 1.91
N LEU A 26 8.78 -1.01 2.10
CA LEU A 26 9.20 0.28 1.51
C LEU A 26 10.52 0.78 2.10
N THR A 27 10.73 0.57 3.39
CA THR A 27 12.01 0.90 4.04
C THR A 27 13.13 0.06 3.44
N PHE A 28 12.91 -1.24 3.26
CA PHE A 28 13.86 -2.14 2.63
C PHE A 28 14.17 -1.75 1.17
N LEU A 29 13.14 -1.41 0.38
CA LEU A 29 13.32 -0.88 -0.98
C LEU A 29 14.13 0.41 -1.00
N SER A 30 13.91 1.30 -0.03
CA SER A 30 14.66 2.55 0.09
C SER A 30 16.14 2.30 0.40
N ILE A 31 16.45 1.29 1.22
CA ILE A 31 17.84 0.87 1.50
C ILE A 31 18.50 0.31 0.24
N ILE A 32 17.80 -0.56 -0.51
CA ILE A 32 18.31 -1.10 -1.77
C ILE A 32 18.60 0.03 -2.77
N GLN A 33 17.67 0.97 -2.90
CA GLN A 33 17.84 2.12 -3.79
C GLN A 33 19.06 2.96 -3.38
N MET A 34 19.23 3.25 -2.09
CA MET A 34 20.38 3.99 -1.57
C MET A 34 21.70 3.26 -1.88
N CYS A 35 21.72 1.93 -1.70
CA CYS A 35 22.88 1.11 -2.04
C CYS A 35 23.18 1.14 -3.55
N GLY A 36 22.16 0.99 -4.40
CA GLY A 36 22.30 1.04 -5.85
C GLY A 36 22.86 2.39 -6.34
N ILE A 37 22.37 3.49 -5.78
CA ILE A 37 22.88 4.84 -6.10
C ILE A 37 24.34 4.99 -5.63
N TYR A 38 24.68 4.50 -4.44
CA TYR A 38 26.06 4.53 -3.95
C TYR A 38 27.03 3.74 -4.85
N LEU A 39 26.64 2.55 -5.31
CA LEU A 39 27.45 1.76 -6.23
C LEU A 39 27.59 2.43 -7.61
N ALA A 40 26.50 2.99 -8.14
CA ALA A 40 26.52 3.74 -9.39
C ALA A 40 27.47 4.96 -9.31
N MET A 41 27.50 5.63 -8.16
CA MET A 41 28.41 6.75 -7.90
C MET A 41 29.88 6.33 -7.92
N LYS A 42 30.21 5.23 -7.24
CA LYS A 42 31.57 4.70 -7.24
C LYS A 42 32.02 4.33 -8.65
N TRP A 43 31.12 3.72 -9.42
CA TRP A 43 31.39 3.35 -10.81
C TRP A 43 31.59 4.57 -11.71
N MET A 44 30.72 5.58 -11.62
CA MET A 44 30.84 6.82 -12.39
C MET A 44 32.13 7.58 -12.05
N GLY A 45 32.48 7.67 -10.76
CA GLY A 45 33.71 8.31 -10.31
C GLY A 45 34.98 7.61 -10.84
N GLN A 46 34.97 6.28 -10.94
CA GLN A 46 36.08 5.53 -11.53
C GLN A 46 36.23 5.80 -13.03
N GLN A 47 35.13 5.85 -13.78
CA GLN A 47 35.17 6.14 -15.22
C GLN A 47 35.66 7.57 -15.50
N VAL A 48 35.15 8.56 -14.76
CA VAL A 48 35.58 9.96 -14.92
C VAL A 48 37.06 10.14 -14.55
N ALA A 49 37.56 9.44 -13.53
CA ALA A 49 38.96 9.48 -13.15
C ALA A 49 39.89 8.75 -14.15
N ALA A 50 39.37 7.76 -14.89
CA ALA A 50 40.11 7.05 -15.92
C ALA A 50 40.21 7.86 -17.23
N ASP A 51 39.18 8.64 -17.57
CA ASP A 51 39.11 9.41 -18.82
C ASP A 51 39.72 10.82 -18.72
N ILE A 52 39.92 11.38 -17.52
CA ILE A 52 40.41 12.75 -17.34
C ILE A 52 41.61 12.78 -16.40
N SER A 53 42.81 12.77 -16.97
CA SER A 53 44.02 13.15 -16.26
C SER A 53 44.04 14.68 -16.08
N LEU A 54 44.03 15.09 -14.80
CA LEU A 54 44.27 16.46 -14.31
C LEU A 54 43.17 17.49 -14.62
N VAL A 55 42.70 18.15 -13.55
CA VAL A 55 41.89 19.39 -13.56
C VAL A 55 40.38 19.22 -13.82
N VAL A 56 39.70 18.43 -12.99
CA VAL A 56 38.28 18.74 -12.69
C VAL A 56 38.21 19.30 -11.28
N ASP A 57 38.14 20.62 -11.23
CA ASP A 57 37.86 21.40 -10.03
C ASP A 57 36.58 20.85 -9.36
N TYR A 58 36.67 20.50 -8.08
CA TYR A 58 35.59 19.88 -7.28
C TYR A 58 34.30 20.72 -7.26
N ARG A 59 34.35 21.96 -7.74
CA ARG A 59 33.21 22.86 -7.96
C ARG A 59 32.23 22.36 -9.04
N VAL A 60 32.69 21.66 -10.07
CA VAL A 60 31.81 21.13 -11.14
C VAL A 60 30.95 19.97 -10.61
N LEU A 61 31.38 19.28 -9.55
CA LEU A 61 30.65 18.20 -8.88
C LEU A 61 29.52 18.70 -7.95
N GLY A 62 29.50 19.98 -7.57
CA GLY A 62 28.48 20.55 -6.69
C GLY A 62 27.04 20.40 -7.20
N PRO A 63 26.76 20.80 -8.46
CA PRO A 63 25.45 20.58 -9.09
C PRO A 63 25.06 19.10 -9.21
N TRP A 64 26.02 18.23 -9.54
CA TRP A 64 25.79 16.78 -9.60
C TRP A 64 25.44 16.21 -8.23
N LYS A 65 26.12 16.64 -7.17
CA LYS A 65 25.83 16.23 -5.79
C LYS A 65 24.41 16.62 -5.36
N ASN A 66 23.95 17.82 -5.71
CA ASN A 66 22.58 18.27 -5.43
C ASN A 66 21.53 17.51 -6.24
N PHE A 67 21.80 17.27 -7.54
CA PHE A 67 20.95 16.43 -8.38
C PHE A 67 20.83 15.00 -7.81
N LEU A 68 21.90 14.48 -7.22
CA LEU A 68 21.94 13.15 -6.63
C LEU A 68 21.23 13.05 -5.29
N TYR A 69 21.31 14.08 -4.43
CA TYR A 69 20.44 14.16 -3.25
C TYR A 69 18.97 14.20 -3.65
N MET A 70 18.61 14.95 -4.69
CA MET A 70 17.25 14.90 -5.24
C MET A 70 16.90 13.50 -5.77
N ALA A 71 17.80 12.81 -6.44
CA ALA A 71 17.58 11.45 -6.96
C ALA A 71 17.38 10.38 -5.87
N ILE A 72 17.84 10.62 -4.64
CA ILE A 72 17.60 9.74 -3.48
C ILE A 72 16.30 10.14 -2.77
N VAL A 73 16.19 11.43 -2.43
CA VAL A 73 15.11 11.92 -1.57
C VAL A 73 13.77 11.92 -2.28
N LEU A 74 13.74 12.31 -3.56
CA LEU A 74 12.49 12.43 -4.30
C LEU A 74 11.79 11.07 -4.47
N PRO A 75 12.46 9.99 -4.95
CA PRO A 75 11.79 8.72 -5.08
C PRO A 75 11.49 8.06 -3.73
N MET A 76 12.29 8.31 -2.69
CA MET A 76 12.01 7.81 -1.34
C MET A 76 10.69 8.39 -0.80
N ILE A 77 10.51 9.71 -0.88
CA ILE A 77 9.26 10.37 -0.49
C ILE A 77 8.11 9.86 -1.35
N PHE A 78 8.31 9.75 -2.67
CA PHE A 78 7.28 9.31 -3.60
C PHE A 78 6.83 7.87 -3.30
N ASN A 79 7.76 6.96 -3.07
CA ASN A 79 7.49 5.57 -2.70
C ASN A 79 6.73 5.46 -1.37
N LEU A 80 7.12 6.25 -0.36
CA LEU A 80 6.43 6.27 0.93
C LEU A 80 4.98 6.77 0.79
N VAL A 81 4.78 7.89 0.10
CA VAL A 81 3.46 8.49 -0.10
C VAL A 81 2.56 7.53 -0.89
N ILE A 82 3.01 7.05 -2.05
CA ILE A 82 2.23 6.13 -2.88
C ILE A 82 1.95 4.83 -2.15
N GLY A 83 2.96 4.27 -1.47
CA GLY A 83 2.81 3.04 -0.71
C GLY A 83 1.72 3.13 0.36
N ILE A 84 1.68 4.23 1.12
CA ILE A 84 0.63 4.48 2.11
C ILE A 84 -0.75 4.53 1.43
N PHE A 85 -0.88 5.24 0.32
CA PHE A 85 -2.15 5.33 -0.42
C PHE A 85 -2.61 3.97 -0.95
N ILE A 86 -1.70 3.18 -1.54
CA ILE A 86 -2.01 1.85 -2.07
C ILE A 86 -2.49 0.93 -0.96
N VAL A 87 -1.80 0.91 0.19
CA VAL A 87 -2.19 0.05 1.33
C VAL A 87 -3.53 0.47 1.89
N LEU A 88 -3.75 1.76 2.12
CA LEU A 88 -5.02 2.26 2.61
C LEU A 88 -6.17 1.91 1.66
N TYR A 89 -5.95 2.06 0.36
CA TYR A 89 -6.95 1.75 -0.66
C TYR A 89 -7.25 0.25 -0.71
N THR A 90 -6.21 -0.57 -0.81
CA THR A 90 -6.31 -2.04 -0.93
C THR A 90 -6.92 -2.64 0.33
N SER A 91 -6.43 -2.21 1.50
CA SER A 91 -6.90 -2.74 2.76
C SER A 91 -8.37 -2.35 3.03
N ASN A 92 -8.81 -1.15 2.65
CA ASN A 92 -10.21 -0.77 2.75
C ASN A 92 -11.13 -1.57 1.83
N LYS A 93 -10.66 -1.89 0.62
CA LYS A 93 -11.38 -2.77 -0.32
C LYS A 93 -11.52 -4.20 0.17
N PHE A 94 -10.70 -4.62 1.15
CA PHE A 94 -10.78 -5.94 1.77
C PHE A 94 -11.56 -5.91 3.09
N ALA A 95 -11.19 -5.02 4.01
CA ALA A 95 -11.80 -4.87 5.33
C ALA A 95 -13.26 -4.42 5.28
N GLY A 96 -13.63 -3.53 4.34
CA GLY A 96 -15.00 -3.02 4.24
C GLY A 96 -16.04 -4.11 3.89
N PRO A 97 -15.81 -4.96 2.88
CA PRO A 97 -16.63 -6.14 2.64
C PRO A 97 -16.67 -7.11 3.81
N LEU A 98 -15.53 -7.38 4.45
CA LEU A 98 -15.45 -8.33 5.56
C LEU A 98 -16.28 -7.84 6.76
N PHE A 99 -16.17 -6.55 7.12
CA PHE A 99 -17.02 -5.95 8.15
C PHE A 99 -18.51 -6.11 7.88
N ARG A 100 -18.91 -5.82 6.63
CA ARG A 100 -20.31 -5.93 6.23
C ARG A 100 -20.77 -7.38 6.27
N LEU A 101 -19.89 -8.34 5.98
CA LEU A 101 -20.22 -9.74 6.07
C LEU A 101 -20.49 -10.16 7.52
N GLU A 102 -19.53 -9.91 8.40
CA GLU A 102 -19.61 -10.26 9.82
C GLU A 102 -20.87 -9.68 10.43
N ARG A 103 -21.10 -8.39 10.20
CA ARG A 103 -22.30 -7.70 10.68
C ARG A 103 -23.61 -8.31 10.17
N GLU A 104 -23.71 -8.69 8.89
CA GLU A 104 -24.96 -9.33 8.41
C GLU A 104 -25.13 -10.76 8.93
N ILE A 105 -24.03 -11.47 9.22
CA ILE A 105 -24.11 -12.79 9.87
C ILE A 105 -24.57 -12.63 11.32
N ASP A 106 -23.99 -11.70 12.07
CA ASP A 106 -24.36 -11.45 13.47
C ASP A 106 -25.83 -11.06 13.60
N ARG A 107 -26.31 -10.14 12.75
CA ARG A 107 -27.73 -9.75 12.71
C ARG A 107 -28.69 -10.90 12.39
N TYR A 108 -28.24 -11.89 11.62
CA TYR A 108 -29.03 -13.09 11.35
C TYR A 108 -29.01 -14.04 12.55
N LEU A 109 -27.86 -14.22 13.19
CA LEU A 109 -27.71 -15.08 14.38
C LEU A 109 -28.46 -14.52 15.59
N ASP A 110 -28.50 -13.19 15.74
CA ASP A 110 -29.23 -12.49 16.79
C ASP A 110 -30.75 -12.43 16.54
N GLY A 111 -31.21 -12.93 15.39
CA GLY A 111 -32.63 -12.93 15.02
C GLY A 111 -33.18 -11.56 14.63
N GLU A 112 -32.32 -10.55 14.41
CA GLU A 112 -32.76 -9.25 13.88
C GLU A 112 -33.26 -9.35 12.43
N THR A 113 -32.81 -10.38 11.70
CA THR A 113 -33.17 -10.61 10.31
C THR A 113 -33.39 -12.10 10.04
N ASP A 114 -34.46 -12.43 9.31
CA ASP A 114 -34.76 -13.82 8.90
C ASP A 114 -33.98 -14.28 7.67
N GLN A 115 -33.19 -13.40 7.06
CA GLN A 115 -32.45 -13.67 5.82
C GLN A 115 -31.10 -12.99 5.79
N ILE A 116 -30.06 -13.76 5.42
CA ILE A 116 -28.75 -13.20 5.11
C ILE A 116 -28.78 -12.57 3.71
N GLN A 117 -28.60 -11.25 3.63
CA GLN A 117 -28.48 -10.52 2.37
C GLN A 117 -27.19 -9.69 2.32
N VAL A 118 -26.11 -10.33 1.86
CA VAL A 118 -24.81 -9.69 1.72
C VAL A 118 -24.71 -8.98 0.37
N LYS A 119 -24.39 -7.69 0.38
CA LYS A 119 -24.13 -6.90 -0.85
C LYS A 119 -22.84 -6.11 -0.73
N PHE A 120 -21.86 -6.45 -1.56
CA PHE A 120 -20.61 -5.71 -1.70
C PHE A 120 -20.58 -4.88 -2.98
N ARG A 121 -19.68 -3.89 -3.04
CA ARG A 121 -19.48 -3.10 -4.26
C ARG A 121 -18.74 -3.96 -5.29
N THR A 122 -18.96 -3.70 -6.58
CA THR A 122 -18.30 -4.43 -7.68
C THR A 122 -16.78 -4.28 -7.67
N SER A 123 -16.29 -3.17 -7.12
CA SER A 123 -14.87 -2.87 -6.99
C SER A 123 -14.17 -3.54 -5.80
N ASP A 124 -14.94 -4.21 -4.94
CA ASP A 124 -14.44 -4.83 -3.72
C ASP A 124 -13.88 -6.24 -4.00
N TYR A 125 -12.79 -6.63 -3.32
CA TYR A 125 -12.13 -7.91 -3.61
C TYR A 125 -13.01 -9.14 -3.35
N LEU A 126 -13.92 -9.04 -2.38
CA LEU A 126 -14.78 -10.15 -1.96
C LEU A 126 -16.14 -10.16 -2.67
N HIS A 127 -16.33 -9.40 -3.76
CA HIS A 127 -17.64 -9.25 -4.42
C HIS A 127 -18.32 -10.60 -4.76
N SER A 128 -17.57 -11.58 -5.28
CA SER A 128 -18.08 -12.91 -5.61
C SER A 128 -18.46 -13.75 -4.39
N LEU A 129 -17.87 -13.48 -3.22
CA LEU A 129 -18.18 -14.17 -1.98
C LEU A 129 -19.60 -13.82 -1.51
N ALA A 130 -20.02 -12.56 -1.65
CA ALA A 130 -21.38 -12.14 -1.30
C ALA A 130 -22.44 -12.96 -2.05
N SER A 131 -22.28 -13.14 -3.37
CA SER A 131 -23.21 -13.94 -4.16
C SER A 131 -23.24 -15.41 -3.72
N LYS A 132 -22.09 -15.99 -3.36
CA LYS A 132 -22.02 -17.39 -2.90
C LYS A 132 -22.71 -17.57 -1.56
N ILE A 133 -22.52 -16.65 -0.62
CA ILE A 133 -23.14 -16.70 0.71
C ILE A 133 -24.66 -16.58 0.61
N ASN A 134 -25.15 -15.63 -0.19
CA ASN A 134 -26.59 -15.49 -0.42
C ASN A 134 -27.18 -16.78 -1.02
N SER A 135 -26.50 -17.40 -2.00
CA SER A 135 -26.95 -18.67 -2.60
C SER A 135 -26.97 -19.84 -1.61
N ILE A 136 -25.97 -19.94 -0.72
CA ILE A 136 -25.93 -20.97 0.32
C ILE A 136 -27.11 -20.81 1.27
N HIS A 137 -27.35 -19.59 1.76
CA HIS A 137 -28.48 -19.33 2.65
C HIS A 137 -29.83 -19.64 1.98
N GLN A 138 -29.98 -19.24 0.72
CA GLN A 138 -31.20 -19.52 -0.04
C GLN A 138 -31.44 -21.02 -0.24
N LYS A 139 -30.37 -21.80 -0.42
CA LYS A 139 -30.44 -23.26 -0.52
C LYS A 139 -30.79 -23.91 0.82
N ALA A 140 -30.19 -23.44 1.91
CA ALA A 140 -30.46 -23.94 3.26
C ALA A 140 -31.93 -23.73 3.67
N LYS A 141 -32.54 -22.60 3.28
CA LYS A 141 -33.96 -22.30 3.56
C LYS A 141 -34.96 -23.14 2.74
N ARG A 142 -34.50 -23.74 1.62
CA ARG A 142 -35.34 -24.59 0.76
C ARG A 142 -35.29 -26.07 1.16
N SER A 143 -34.32 -26.46 1.99
CA SER A 143 -34.17 -27.83 2.50
C SER A 143 -34.86 -28.00 3.84
#